data_AF-A0A9Q1MR22-F1
#
_entry.id   AF-A0A9Q1MR22-F1
#
_cell.length_a   1.000
_cell.length_b   1.000
_cell.length_c   1.000
_cell.angle_alpha   90.00
_cell.angle_beta   90.00
_cell.angle_gamma   90.00
#
_symmetry.space_group_name_H-M   'P 1'
#
loop_
_entity.id
_entity.type
_entity.pdbx_description
1 polymer ?
#
loop_
_entity_poly.entity_id
_entity_poly.type
_entity_poly.pdbx_seq_one_letter_code
_entity_poly.pdbx_strand_id
1 'polypeptide(L)'
;MIPRPDCLDNLMKVVRSIGPTVIVVGEVEANHNSPSFLNRFIETLFFYGTFFDCFEDCMERGSPCRTTIEGVYFGEGIRNIVAAEGEDRFTRNVKLEVWRAFFASFSMMEEELSESAWYQANLILKQLAQGSSCDLQKDGKGLIIGWKGTPIHSQSIWKFLSRNTEGDRVGDTSNGDNVYQKLTAMQIMKLAGERFIQFSSNKFININNLLHPYGSALLDLSPEDNQDVELVQILLAAAEKVSDQQYDRARKFLSQCQPLASNTGNPVQRVVSYFAQALGERIDRETGKLMPRISAQTDELNNICIESRFHVSFVALHQEVPFTQVVHFTGIQAILECVATKPKVHLIDFLIRTGVQWASLIQAAAAERKDTPIEHMKITSYRISR
;
A
#
# COMPACT_ATOMS: atom_id res chain seq x y z
N MET A 1 4.92 -11.19 -7.40
CA MET A 1 6.18 -10.75 -8.04
C MET A 1 6.36 -9.28 -7.76
N ILE A 2 7.59 -8.84 -7.54
CA ILE A 2 7.92 -7.45 -7.20
C ILE A 2 7.76 -6.55 -8.45
N PRO A 3 7.36 -5.29 -8.30
CA PRO A 3 7.27 -4.33 -9.40
C PRO A 3 8.65 -3.96 -9.94
N ARG A 4 8.84 -3.97 -11.28
CA ARG A 4 10.06 -3.49 -11.94
C ARG A 4 11.36 -3.96 -11.27
N PRO A 5 11.62 -5.28 -11.24
CA PRO A 5 12.74 -5.88 -10.52
C PRO A 5 14.09 -5.24 -10.90
N ASP A 6 14.33 -4.98 -12.19
CA ASP A 6 15.59 -4.39 -12.65
C ASP A 6 15.85 -2.99 -12.08
N CYS A 7 14.80 -2.16 -11.97
CA CYS A 7 14.91 -0.82 -11.38
C CYS A 7 15.22 -0.91 -9.88
N LEU A 8 14.52 -1.80 -9.17
CA LEU A 8 14.73 -1.99 -7.73
C LEU A 8 16.10 -2.63 -7.43
N ASP A 9 16.58 -3.55 -8.26
CA ASP A 9 17.92 -4.12 -8.11
C ASP A 9 19.00 -3.04 -8.23
N ASN A 10 18.86 -2.13 -9.19
CA ASN A 10 19.78 -1.00 -9.34
C ASN A 10 19.66 -0.02 -8.17
N LEU A 11 18.45 0.27 -7.69
CA LEU A 11 18.23 1.07 -6.48
C LEU A 11 18.91 0.43 -5.27
N MET A 12 18.77 -0.89 -5.08
CA MET A 12 19.37 -1.60 -3.96
C MET A 12 20.90 -1.60 -4.00
N LYS A 13 21.52 -1.61 -5.19
CA LYS A 13 22.97 -1.40 -5.34
C LYS A 13 23.39 -0.01 -4.84
N VAL A 14 22.63 1.03 -5.20
CA VAL A 14 22.87 2.40 -4.72
C VAL A 14 22.68 2.49 -3.20
N VAL A 15 21.56 1.97 -2.68
CA VAL A 15 21.28 1.94 -1.24
C VAL A 15 22.38 1.22 -0.48
N ARG A 16 22.88 0.09 -0.99
CA ARG A 16 24.02 -0.62 -0.39
C ARG A 16 25.30 0.22 -0.41
N SER A 17 25.57 0.95 -1.49
CA SER A 17 26.77 1.80 -1.59
C SER A 17 26.77 2.99 -0.62
N ILE A 18 25.57 3.47 -0.26
CA ILE A 18 25.39 4.53 0.75
C ILE A 18 25.77 4.03 2.15
N GLY A 19 25.63 2.72 2.42
CA GLY A 19 25.92 2.12 3.72
C GLY A 19 25.00 2.59 4.84
N PRO A 20 23.66 2.50 4.70
CA PRO A 20 22.73 2.99 5.71
C PRO A 20 22.83 2.18 7.01
N THR A 21 22.74 2.87 8.15
CA THR A 21 22.66 2.25 9.49
C THR A 21 21.37 1.45 9.66
N VAL A 22 20.27 1.94 9.09
CA VAL A 22 18.94 1.32 9.14
C VAL A 22 18.14 1.78 7.93
N ILE A 23 17.24 0.92 7.47
CA ILE A 23 16.23 1.23 6.45
C ILE A 23 14.87 0.94 7.06
N VAL A 24 13.99 1.94 7.11
CA VAL A 24 12.60 1.78 7.54
C VAL A 24 11.71 1.80 6.30
N VAL A 25 10.91 0.76 6.13
CA VAL A 25 10.06 0.55 4.96
C VAL A 25 8.61 0.52 5.42
N GLY A 26 7.83 1.49 4.94
CA GLY A 26 6.37 1.55 5.12
C GLY A 26 5.70 1.34 3.77
N GLU A 27 4.86 0.30 3.66
CA GLU A 27 4.28 -0.12 2.39
C GLU A 27 2.76 -0.32 2.49
N VAL A 28 2.10 -0.33 1.33
CA VAL A 28 0.68 -0.69 1.23
C VAL A 28 0.54 -2.20 1.33
N GLU A 29 -0.28 -2.67 2.26
CA GLU A 29 -0.47 -4.10 2.53
C GLU A 29 -1.57 -4.71 1.64
N ALA A 30 -1.33 -4.74 0.32
CA ALA A 30 -2.28 -5.26 -0.66
C ALA A 30 -1.58 -5.94 -1.84
N ASN A 31 -2.27 -6.87 -2.51
CA ASN A 31 -1.77 -7.52 -3.74
C ASN A 31 -2.40 -6.92 -5.01
N HIS A 32 -1.93 -5.75 -5.42
CA HIS A 32 -2.37 -5.08 -6.65
C HIS A 32 -1.49 -5.43 -7.86
N ASN A 33 -0.64 -6.46 -7.76
CA ASN A 33 0.26 -6.88 -8.83
C ASN A 33 0.01 -8.31 -9.35
N SER A 34 -1.19 -8.87 -9.11
CA SER A 34 -1.60 -10.13 -9.73
C SER A 34 -1.58 -10.03 -11.27
N PRO A 35 -1.20 -11.07 -12.02
CA PRO A 35 -1.29 -11.05 -13.48
C PRO A 35 -2.74 -11.14 -14.00
N SER A 36 -3.65 -11.75 -13.22
CA SER A 36 -5.08 -11.83 -13.56
C SER A 36 -5.75 -10.47 -13.32
N PHE A 37 -6.37 -9.92 -14.37
CA PHE A 37 -7.11 -8.66 -14.28
C PHE A 37 -8.25 -8.75 -13.26
N LEU A 38 -9.09 -9.78 -13.34
CA LEU A 38 -10.23 -9.93 -12.46
C LEU A 38 -9.81 -10.07 -10.99
N ASN A 39 -8.75 -10.84 -10.70
CA ASN A 39 -8.25 -10.95 -9.33
C ASN A 39 -7.72 -9.60 -8.84
N ARG A 40 -6.94 -8.87 -9.66
CA ARG A 40 -6.50 -7.51 -9.29
C ARG A 40 -7.68 -6.60 -9.03
N PHE A 41 -8.69 -6.61 -9.90
CA PHE A 41 -9.88 -5.77 -9.78
C PHE A 41 -10.58 -6.00 -8.45
N ILE A 42 -10.84 -7.27 -8.11
CA ILE A 42 -11.55 -7.65 -6.87
C ILE A 42 -10.74 -7.25 -5.63
N GLU A 43 -9.45 -7.59 -5.58
CA GLU A 43 -8.56 -7.22 -4.48
C GLU A 43 -8.51 -5.69 -4.28
N THR A 44 -8.45 -4.95 -5.39
CA THR A 44 -8.41 -3.48 -5.37
C THR A 44 -9.76 -2.92 -4.91
N LEU A 45 -10.88 -3.48 -5.33
CA LEU A 45 -12.23 -3.05 -4.91
C LEU A 45 -12.40 -3.19 -3.40
N PHE A 46 -12.05 -4.35 -2.84
CA PHE A 46 -12.11 -4.56 -1.39
C PHE A 46 -11.18 -3.62 -0.65
N PHE A 47 -9.92 -3.52 -1.09
CA PHE A 47 -8.92 -2.67 -0.45
C PHE A 47 -9.31 -1.19 -0.43
N TYR A 48 -9.74 -0.64 -1.58
CA TYR A 48 -10.20 0.75 -1.65
C TYR A 48 -11.56 0.95 -0.96
N GLY A 49 -12.44 -0.04 -0.94
CA GLY A 49 -13.66 -0.03 -0.14
C GLY A 49 -13.37 0.27 1.33
N THR A 50 -12.32 -0.34 1.90
CA THR A 50 -11.87 -0.07 3.28
C THR A 50 -11.43 1.38 3.49
N PHE A 51 -10.76 2.02 2.52
CA PHE A 51 -10.43 3.45 2.63
C PHE A 51 -11.67 4.33 2.61
N PHE A 52 -12.63 4.04 1.73
CA PHE A 52 -13.86 4.83 1.62
C PHE A 52 -14.76 4.67 2.85
N ASP A 53 -14.78 3.49 3.48
CA ASP A 53 -15.38 3.27 4.80
C ASP A 53 -14.65 4.07 5.89
N CYS A 54 -13.31 4.04 5.90
CA CYS A 54 -12.53 4.84 6.84
C CYS A 54 -12.78 6.35 6.69
N PHE A 55 -12.83 6.88 5.47
CA PHE A 55 -13.12 8.30 5.24
C PHE A 55 -14.53 8.69 5.64
N GLU A 56 -15.48 7.75 5.59
CA GLU A 56 -16.83 7.97 6.10
C GLU A 56 -16.83 8.21 7.60
N ASP A 57 -16.08 7.40 8.35
CA ASP A 57 -16.03 7.45 9.81
C ASP A 57 -15.09 8.55 10.34
N CYS A 58 -14.05 8.90 9.59
CA CYS A 58 -12.99 9.81 10.04
C CYS A 58 -13.11 11.24 9.52
N MET A 59 -13.70 11.46 8.34
CA MET A 59 -13.63 12.75 7.65
C MET A 59 -15.01 13.32 7.33
N GLU A 60 -15.19 14.63 7.50
CA GLU A 60 -16.46 15.29 7.20
C GLU A 60 -16.85 15.16 5.71
N ARG A 61 -18.11 14.78 5.43
CA ARG A 61 -18.63 14.54 4.07
C ARG A 61 -18.48 15.75 3.13
N GLY A 62 -18.59 16.97 3.67
CA GLY A 62 -18.46 18.21 2.91
C GLY A 62 -17.02 18.72 2.77
N SER A 63 -16.04 18.03 3.35
CA SER A 63 -14.65 18.49 3.40
C SER A 63 -14.03 18.53 2.00
N PRO A 64 -13.52 19.69 1.53
CA PRO A 64 -12.78 19.77 0.27
C PRO A 64 -11.52 18.90 0.27
N CYS A 65 -10.91 18.69 1.45
CA CYS A 65 -9.76 17.81 1.62
C CYS A 65 -10.13 16.36 1.31
N ARG A 66 -11.26 15.88 1.85
CA ARG A 66 -11.77 14.53 1.59
C ARG A 66 -12.04 14.33 0.10
N THR A 67 -12.75 15.24 -0.55
CA THR A 67 -13.04 15.17 -1.99
C THR A 67 -11.75 15.13 -2.82
N THR A 68 -10.73 15.90 -2.43
CA THR A 68 -9.43 15.92 -3.12
C THR A 68 -8.68 14.58 -2.93
N ILE A 69 -8.68 14.04 -1.72
CA ILE A 69 -8.05 12.75 -1.40
C ILE A 69 -8.75 11.61 -2.16
N GLU A 70 -10.07 11.48 -2.03
CA GLU A 70 -10.85 10.44 -2.70
C GLU A 70 -10.71 10.53 -4.22
N GLY A 71 -10.93 11.72 -4.78
CA GLY A 71 -11.05 11.90 -6.23
C GLY A 71 -9.73 11.89 -6.99
N VAL A 72 -8.67 12.44 -6.40
CA VAL A 72 -7.42 12.60 -7.14
C VAL A 72 -6.37 11.61 -6.68
N TYR A 73 -6.15 11.45 -5.37
CA TYR A 73 -5.10 10.54 -4.91
C TYR A 73 -5.55 9.07 -4.97
N PHE A 74 -6.67 8.73 -4.34
CA PHE A 74 -7.20 7.36 -4.37
C PHE A 74 -7.81 7.05 -5.73
N GLY A 75 -8.51 8.00 -6.36
CA GLY A 75 -9.04 7.89 -7.72
C GLY A 75 -7.97 7.56 -8.77
N GLU A 76 -6.81 8.25 -8.78
CA GLU A 76 -5.73 7.93 -9.72
C GLU A 76 -5.09 6.57 -9.42
N GLY A 77 -5.03 6.16 -8.14
CA GLY A 77 -4.61 4.82 -7.75
C GLY A 77 -5.51 3.74 -8.34
N ILE A 78 -6.84 3.86 -8.18
CA ILE A 78 -7.85 2.98 -8.77
C ILE A 78 -7.70 2.99 -10.30
N ARG A 79 -7.68 4.17 -10.92
CA ARG A 79 -7.55 4.35 -12.36
C ARG A 79 -6.30 3.66 -12.90
N ASN A 80 -5.15 3.82 -12.25
CA ASN A 80 -3.92 3.19 -12.70
C ASN A 80 -3.94 1.66 -12.57
N ILE A 81 -4.47 1.12 -11.45
CA ILE A 81 -4.52 -0.34 -11.25
C ILE A 81 -5.51 -1.01 -12.22
N VAL A 82 -6.66 -0.38 -12.47
CA VAL A 82 -7.76 -0.94 -13.25
C VAL A 82 -7.62 -0.66 -14.74
N ALA A 83 -7.30 0.57 -15.15
CA ALA A 83 -7.34 0.99 -16.55
C ALA A 83 -6.02 0.79 -17.31
N ALA A 84 -4.88 0.85 -16.64
CA ALA A 84 -3.57 0.72 -17.28
C ALA A 84 -3.06 -0.73 -17.31
N GLU A 85 -2.16 -1.02 -18.24
CA GLU A 85 -1.40 -2.27 -18.32
C GLU A 85 0.06 -1.98 -18.72
N GLY A 86 0.92 -3.01 -18.67
CA GLY A 86 2.31 -2.86 -19.08
C GLY A 86 3.04 -1.74 -18.32
N GLU A 87 3.85 -0.95 -19.01
CA GLU A 87 4.61 0.14 -18.38
C GLU A 87 3.76 1.32 -17.91
N ASP A 88 2.55 1.51 -18.47
CA ASP A 88 1.62 2.55 -18.04
C ASP A 88 1.07 2.27 -16.63
N ARG A 89 1.02 1.00 -16.21
CA ARG A 89 0.60 0.60 -14.87
C ARG A 89 1.78 0.67 -13.91
N PHE A 90 1.83 1.71 -13.10
CA PHE A 90 2.89 1.96 -12.12
C PHE A 90 2.51 1.57 -10.68
N THR A 91 1.23 1.53 -10.33
CA THR A 91 0.76 1.12 -9.00
C THR A 91 0.67 -0.40 -8.95
N ARG A 92 1.58 -1.01 -8.18
CA ARG A 92 1.83 -2.46 -8.18
C ARG A 92 2.12 -2.96 -6.77
N ASN A 93 1.28 -2.59 -5.81
CA ASN A 93 1.48 -2.96 -4.40
C ASN A 93 1.59 -4.49 -4.24
N VAL A 94 2.46 -4.89 -3.32
CA VAL A 94 2.65 -6.29 -2.90
C VAL A 94 2.72 -6.34 -1.38
N LYS A 95 2.30 -7.46 -0.81
CA LYS A 95 2.31 -7.72 0.64
C LYS A 95 3.72 -7.78 1.22
N LEU A 96 3.84 -7.55 2.52
CA LEU A 96 5.12 -7.56 3.26
C LEU A 96 5.95 -8.82 3.02
N GLU A 97 5.31 -9.99 2.91
CA GLU A 97 6.01 -11.26 2.62
C GLU A 97 6.85 -11.23 1.33
N VAL A 98 6.39 -10.52 0.30
CA VAL A 98 7.08 -10.37 -0.97
C VAL A 98 8.29 -9.45 -0.81
N TRP A 99 8.13 -8.37 -0.04
CA TRP A 99 9.21 -7.46 0.32
C TRP A 99 10.27 -8.14 1.17
N ARG A 100 9.90 -9.03 2.11
CA ARG A 100 10.86 -9.82 2.89
C ARG A 100 11.74 -10.69 1.99
N ALA A 101 11.12 -11.41 1.05
CA ALA A 101 11.87 -12.22 0.09
C ALA A 101 12.82 -11.36 -0.75
N PHE A 102 12.39 -10.15 -1.14
CA PHE A 102 13.24 -9.19 -1.84
C PHE A 102 14.47 -8.81 -1.03
N PHE A 103 14.27 -8.25 0.17
CA PHE A 103 15.36 -7.73 0.98
C PHE A 103 16.32 -8.83 1.45
N ALA A 104 15.80 -10.04 1.71
CA ALA A 104 16.63 -11.21 2.00
C ALA A 104 17.61 -11.53 0.85
N SER A 105 17.20 -11.36 -0.41
CA SER A 105 18.09 -11.56 -1.58
C SER A 105 19.26 -10.55 -1.62
N PHE A 106 19.12 -9.42 -0.94
CA PHE A 106 20.17 -8.42 -0.73
C PHE A 106 20.90 -8.58 0.60
N SER A 107 20.89 -9.76 1.22
CA SER A 107 21.57 -10.03 2.50
C SER A 107 21.19 -9.03 3.59
N MET A 108 19.93 -8.62 3.61
CA MET A 108 19.37 -7.77 4.66
C MET A 108 18.61 -8.64 5.65
N MET A 109 18.66 -8.25 6.92
CA MET A 109 17.87 -8.86 7.98
C MET A 109 16.82 -7.88 8.47
N GLU A 110 15.62 -8.41 8.71
CA GLU A 110 14.56 -7.67 9.38
C GLU A 110 14.90 -7.53 10.87
N GLU A 111 14.76 -6.32 11.39
CA GLU A 111 14.92 -5.96 12.78
C GLU A 111 13.55 -5.86 13.45
N GLU A 112 13.50 -6.23 14.73
CA GLU A 112 12.27 -6.18 15.51
C GLU A 112 11.92 -4.74 15.89
N LEU A 113 10.66 -4.36 15.69
CA LEU A 113 10.12 -3.12 16.22
C LEU A 113 10.21 -3.10 17.74
N SER A 114 10.71 -1.99 18.29
CA SER A 114 10.89 -1.82 19.73
C SER A 114 9.57 -1.76 20.47
N GLU A 115 9.62 -2.08 21.77
CA GLU A 115 8.47 -1.90 22.66
C GLU A 115 7.97 -0.46 22.70
N SER A 116 8.88 0.52 22.59
CA SER A 116 8.53 1.94 22.52
C SER A 116 7.77 2.28 21.23
N ALA A 117 8.15 1.71 20.08
CA ALA A 117 7.40 1.87 18.84
C ALA A 117 5.99 1.25 18.96
N TRP A 118 5.88 0.06 19.54
CA TRP A 118 4.59 -0.56 19.84
C TRP A 118 3.74 0.27 20.81
N TYR A 119 4.35 0.81 21.85
CA TYR A 119 3.67 1.67 22.82
C TYR A 119 3.13 2.94 22.15
N GLN A 120 3.95 3.60 21.31
CA GLN A 120 3.54 4.78 20.55
C GLN A 120 2.35 4.48 19.62
N ALA A 121 2.41 3.37 18.86
CA ALA A 121 1.31 2.94 18.00
C ALA A 121 0.00 2.81 18.76
N ASN A 122 0.04 2.12 19.92
CA ASN A 122 -1.13 1.92 20.77
C ASN A 122 -1.64 3.22 21.39
N LEU A 123 -0.75 4.12 21.79
CA LEU A 123 -1.11 5.41 22.37
C LEU A 123 -1.87 6.28 21.37
N ILE A 124 -1.40 6.33 20.12
CA ILE A 124 -2.04 7.08 19.03
C ILE A 124 -3.46 6.56 18.79
N LEU A 125 -3.63 5.23 18.69
CA LEU A 125 -4.95 4.63 18.51
C LEU A 125 -5.89 4.93 19.68
N LYS A 126 -5.39 5.02 20.92
CA LYS A 126 -6.22 5.39 22.08
C LYS A 126 -6.64 6.86 22.08
N GLN A 127 -5.90 7.74 21.42
CA GLN A 127 -6.18 9.18 21.40
C GLN A 127 -7.14 9.59 20.30
N LEU A 128 -7.22 8.82 19.22
CA LEU A 128 -8.06 9.14 18.07
C LEU A 128 -9.45 8.54 18.22
N ALA A 129 -10.48 9.34 17.89
CA ALA A 129 -11.89 8.95 18.05
C ALA A 129 -12.21 7.61 17.37
N GLN A 130 -11.63 7.36 16.19
CA GLN A 130 -11.83 6.13 15.42
C GLN A 130 -10.71 5.10 15.58
N GLY A 131 -9.83 5.25 16.57
CA GLY A 131 -8.70 4.34 16.72
C GLY A 131 -9.09 2.92 17.15
N SER A 132 -10.25 2.72 17.77
CA SER A 132 -10.79 1.39 18.09
C SER A 132 -11.22 0.58 16.86
N SER A 133 -11.42 1.24 15.72
CA SER A 133 -11.72 0.60 14.43
C SER A 133 -10.46 0.08 13.73
N CYS A 134 -9.28 0.37 14.27
CA CYS A 134 -8.01 -0.08 13.71
C CYS A 134 -7.53 -1.36 14.39
N ASP A 135 -6.94 -2.24 13.60
CA ASP A 135 -6.31 -3.47 14.07
C ASP A 135 -4.80 -3.30 14.01
N LEU A 136 -4.12 -3.46 15.14
CA LEU A 136 -2.67 -3.42 15.20
C LEU A 136 -2.14 -4.82 15.47
N GLN A 137 -1.43 -5.40 14.49
CA GLN A 137 -0.95 -6.78 14.59
C GLN A 137 0.55 -6.87 14.34
N LYS A 138 1.20 -7.75 15.11
CA LYS A 138 2.58 -8.13 14.88
C LYS A 138 2.62 -9.18 13.77
N ASP A 139 3.40 -8.91 12.74
CA ASP A 139 3.62 -9.85 11.65
C ASP A 139 5.14 -10.06 11.51
N GLY A 140 5.62 -11.22 11.95
CA GLY A 140 7.05 -11.46 12.11
C GLY A 140 7.70 -10.45 13.06
N LYS A 141 8.67 -9.69 12.55
CA LYS A 141 9.36 -8.60 13.26
C LYS A 141 8.81 -7.20 12.96
N GLY A 142 7.90 -7.13 11.98
CA GLY A 142 7.24 -5.91 11.56
C GLY A 142 5.87 -5.73 12.22
N LEU A 143 5.19 -4.68 11.77
CA LEU A 143 3.86 -4.27 12.21
C LEU A 143 2.96 -4.16 10.99
N ILE A 144 1.74 -4.63 11.13
CA ILE A 144 0.66 -4.37 10.18
C ILE A 144 -0.43 -3.61 10.93
N ILE A 145 -0.88 -2.51 10.34
CA ILE A 145 -2.09 -1.81 10.76
C ILE A 145 -3.19 -2.03 9.74
N GLY A 146 -4.37 -2.39 10.23
CA GLY A 146 -5.59 -2.58 9.47
C GLY A 146 -6.72 -1.70 9.95
N TRP A 147 -7.83 -1.76 9.22
CA TRP A 147 -9.09 -1.11 9.52
C TRP A 147 -10.22 -2.13 9.41
N LYS A 148 -10.97 -2.32 10.51
CA LYS A 148 -12.09 -3.27 10.63
C LYS A 148 -11.76 -4.66 10.05
N GLY A 149 -10.60 -5.19 10.40
CA GLY A 149 -10.08 -6.51 10.01
C GLY A 149 -9.32 -6.54 8.68
N THR A 150 -9.30 -5.45 7.91
CA THR A 150 -8.59 -5.40 6.62
C THR A 150 -7.21 -4.77 6.78
N PRO A 151 -6.10 -5.49 6.49
CA PRO A 151 -4.75 -4.91 6.48
C PRO A 151 -4.62 -3.72 5.51
N ILE A 152 -4.02 -2.63 5.95
CA ILE A 152 -3.87 -1.39 5.16
C ILE A 152 -2.40 -1.07 4.89
N HIS A 153 -1.59 -1.06 5.94
CA HIS A 153 -0.17 -0.73 5.85
C HIS A 153 0.68 -1.71 6.64
N SER A 154 1.85 -2.01 6.09
CA SER A 154 2.92 -2.70 6.80
C SER A 154 4.08 -1.75 7.06
N GLN A 155 4.76 -1.96 8.18
CA GLN A 155 6.02 -1.31 8.50
C GLN A 155 7.04 -2.34 8.96
N SER A 156 8.25 -2.25 8.39
CA SER A 156 9.37 -3.14 8.69
C SER A 156 10.69 -2.36 8.73
N ILE A 157 11.65 -2.89 9.48
CA ILE A 157 12.97 -2.27 9.70
C ILE A 157 14.03 -3.25 9.21
N TRP A 158 15.04 -2.75 8.51
CA TRP A 158 16.04 -3.58 7.86
C TRP A 158 17.46 -3.05 8.05
N LYS A 159 18.42 -3.98 8.13
CA LYS A 159 19.86 -3.70 8.12
C LYS A 159 20.58 -4.61 7.15
N PHE A 160 21.63 -4.10 6.51
CA PHE A 160 22.57 -4.95 5.79
C PHE A 160 23.42 -5.76 6.79
N LEU A 161 23.66 -7.03 6.46
CA LEU A 161 24.65 -7.82 7.17
C LEU A 161 26.04 -7.17 7.04
N SER A 162 26.70 -6.93 8.18
CA SER A 162 28.08 -6.47 8.20
C SER A 162 28.99 -7.50 7.53
N ARG A 163 29.84 -7.06 6.61
CA ARG A 163 30.98 -7.88 6.18
C ARG A 163 31.92 -7.99 7.37
N ASN A 164 32.03 -9.16 7.99
CA ASN A 164 33.07 -9.38 8.99
C ASN A 164 34.44 -9.21 8.32
N THR A 165 35.13 -8.12 8.62
CA THR A 165 36.56 -7.94 8.38
C THR A 165 37.27 -8.30 9.67
N GLU A 166 37.83 -9.51 9.77
CA GLU A 166 39.20 -9.80 10.19
C GLU A 166 39.42 -11.31 10.33
N GLY A 167 40.63 -11.73 9.98
CA GLY A 167 41.03 -13.11 9.80
C GLY A 167 41.24 -13.87 11.10
N ASP A 168 40.90 -15.14 11.05
CA ASP A 168 41.63 -16.16 11.79
C ASP A 168 42.22 -17.15 10.78
N ARG A 169 43.55 -17.19 10.75
CA ARG A 169 44.31 -18.20 10.01
C ARG A 169 44.32 -19.46 10.86
N VAL A 170 43.54 -20.45 10.47
CA VAL A 170 43.91 -21.86 10.68
C VAL A 170 43.68 -22.55 9.35
N GLY A 171 44.75 -23.09 8.78
CA GLY A 171 44.68 -23.88 7.57
C GLY A 171 44.02 -25.21 7.85
N ASP A 172 43.12 -25.63 6.96
CA ASP A 172 43.21 -26.96 6.41
C ASP A 172 42.57 -27.02 5.02
N THR A 173 43.16 -27.87 4.19
CA THR A 173 42.96 -27.98 2.76
C THR A 173 41.62 -28.61 2.35
N SER A 174 41.10 -28.10 1.23
CA SER A 174 40.37 -28.79 0.15
C SER A 174 38.83 -28.79 0.12
N ASN A 175 38.38 -28.48 -1.11
CA ASN A 175 37.11 -28.69 -1.79
C ASN A 175 35.91 -27.83 -1.41
N GLY A 176 35.56 -26.96 -2.37
CA GLY A 176 34.35 -26.17 -2.34
C GLY A 176 33.10 -27.02 -2.54
N ASP A 177 32.04 -26.59 -1.87
CA ASP A 177 30.67 -26.86 -2.25
C ASP A 177 29.80 -25.69 -1.78
N ASN A 178 28.95 -25.21 -2.69
CA ASN A 178 27.88 -24.26 -2.37
C ASN A 178 26.98 -24.89 -1.31
N VAL A 179 27.01 -24.38 -0.08
CA VAL A 179 26.05 -24.77 0.96
C VAL A 179 24.72 -24.09 0.67
N TYR A 180 23.97 -24.68 -0.27
CA TYR A 180 22.51 -24.60 -0.21
C TYR A 180 22.09 -25.35 1.05
N GLN A 181 21.44 -24.65 1.98
CA GLN A 181 20.87 -25.31 3.14
C GLN A 181 19.78 -26.27 2.66
N LYS A 182 20.10 -27.57 2.67
CA LYS A 182 19.20 -28.63 2.21
C LYS A 182 18.02 -28.71 3.17
N LEU A 183 16.87 -28.21 2.72
CA LEU A 183 15.62 -28.30 3.48
C LEU A 183 15.31 -29.76 3.79
N THR A 184 14.88 -30.04 5.02
CA THR A 184 14.39 -31.37 5.38
C THR A 184 13.17 -31.73 4.53
N ALA A 185 12.92 -33.03 4.31
CA ALA A 185 11.72 -33.47 3.57
C ALA A 185 10.43 -32.88 4.16
N MET A 186 10.37 -32.70 5.49
CA MET A 186 9.26 -32.06 6.18
C MET A 186 9.15 -30.55 5.89
N GLN A 187 10.26 -29.82 5.80
CA GLN A 187 10.24 -28.41 5.38
C GLN A 187 9.88 -28.25 3.91
N ILE A 188 10.32 -29.15 3.03
CA ILE A 188 9.93 -29.17 1.62
C ILE A 188 8.43 -29.44 1.50
N MET A 189 7.91 -30.42 2.25
CA MET A 189 6.46 -30.70 2.27
C MET A 189 5.65 -29.54 2.85
N LYS A 190 6.15 -28.85 3.88
CA LYS A 190 5.48 -27.68 4.44
C LYS A 190 5.49 -26.50 3.46
N LEU A 191 6.61 -26.24 2.80
CA LEU A 191 6.74 -25.19 1.78
C LEU A 191 5.92 -25.52 0.52
N ALA A 192 5.87 -26.79 0.12
CA ALA A 192 5.02 -27.26 -0.97
C ALA A 192 3.54 -27.19 -0.61
N GLY A 193 3.18 -27.50 0.64
CA GLY A 193 1.83 -27.33 1.18
C GLY A 193 1.41 -25.86 1.23
N GLU A 194 2.27 -24.97 1.71
CA GLU A 194 2.04 -23.52 1.70
C GLU A 194 1.92 -22.97 0.28
N ARG A 195 2.79 -23.39 -0.65
CA ARG A 195 2.68 -23.02 -2.07
C ARG A 195 1.45 -23.60 -2.72
N PHE A 196 1.07 -24.84 -2.40
CA PHE A 196 -0.15 -25.46 -2.88
C PHE A 196 -1.37 -24.75 -2.32
N ILE A 197 -1.37 -24.33 -1.05
CA ILE A 197 -2.41 -23.47 -0.45
C ILE A 197 -2.43 -22.11 -1.12
N GLN A 198 -1.30 -21.44 -1.39
CA GLN A 198 -1.31 -20.22 -2.20
C GLN A 198 -1.85 -20.46 -3.62
N PHE A 199 -1.58 -21.64 -4.21
CA PHE A 199 -2.09 -22.03 -5.53
C PHE A 199 -3.56 -22.44 -5.51
N SER A 200 -4.07 -22.96 -4.39
CA SER A 200 -5.43 -23.48 -4.22
C SER A 200 -6.37 -22.53 -3.48
N SER A 201 -5.86 -21.55 -2.74
CA SER A 201 -6.55 -20.36 -2.23
C SER A 201 -6.74 -19.31 -3.33
N ASN A 202 -6.12 -19.53 -4.51
CA ASN A 202 -6.56 -18.93 -5.77
C ASN A 202 -7.83 -19.59 -6.35
N LYS A 203 -8.43 -20.59 -5.66
CA LYS A 203 -9.80 -20.99 -5.95
C LYS A 203 -10.70 -19.83 -5.57
N PHE A 204 -11.09 -19.08 -6.59
CA PHE A 204 -12.37 -18.43 -6.71
C PHE A 204 -12.87 -17.84 -5.38
N ILE A 205 -12.73 -16.51 -5.22
CA ILE A 205 -13.91 -15.78 -4.78
C ILE A 205 -14.98 -16.21 -5.79
N ASN A 206 -15.77 -17.21 -5.41
CA ASN A 206 -16.77 -17.79 -6.29
C ASN A 206 -17.78 -16.68 -6.40
N ILE A 207 -17.67 -15.86 -7.45
CA ILE A 207 -18.57 -14.73 -7.69
C ILE A 207 -20.01 -15.28 -7.72
N ASN A 208 -20.20 -16.56 -8.06
CA ASN A 208 -21.48 -17.25 -7.94
C ASN A 208 -22.02 -17.38 -6.50
N ASN A 209 -21.17 -17.43 -5.47
CA ASN A 209 -21.60 -17.36 -4.06
C ASN A 209 -22.04 -15.94 -3.68
N LEU A 210 -21.45 -14.90 -4.29
CA LEU A 210 -21.87 -13.50 -4.16
C LEU A 210 -23.12 -13.17 -5.00
N LEU A 211 -23.36 -13.90 -6.08
CA LEU A 211 -24.45 -13.71 -7.06
C LEU A 211 -25.62 -14.69 -6.87
N HIS A 212 -25.57 -15.60 -5.88
CA HIS A 212 -26.65 -16.57 -5.70
C HIS A 212 -27.90 -15.85 -5.17
N PRO A 213 -29.09 -16.04 -5.78
CA PRO A 213 -30.33 -15.39 -5.35
C PRO A 213 -30.74 -15.70 -3.91
N TYR A 214 -30.15 -16.74 -3.30
CA TYR A 214 -30.40 -17.17 -1.92
C TYR A 214 -29.25 -16.84 -0.96
N GLY A 215 -28.16 -16.22 -1.43
CA GLY A 215 -27.07 -15.73 -0.56
C GLY A 215 -27.43 -14.45 0.19
N SER A 216 -28.37 -13.66 -0.35
CA SER A 216 -28.97 -12.49 0.30
C SER A 216 -30.00 -12.86 1.38
N ALA A 217 -30.53 -14.09 1.37
CA ALA A 217 -31.60 -14.51 2.26
C ALA A 217 -31.16 -14.78 3.72
N LEU A 218 -29.88 -14.61 4.05
CA LEU A 218 -29.33 -14.82 5.39
C LEU A 218 -29.07 -13.52 6.16
N LEU A 219 -29.34 -12.36 5.55
CA LEU A 219 -29.21 -11.05 6.20
C LEU A 219 -30.50 -10.26 5.95
N ASP A 220 -31.21 -9.87 7.01
CA ASP A 220 -32.29 -8.89 6.94
C ASP A 220 -31.68 -7.51 6.64
N LEU A 221 -31.27 -7.29 5.39
CA LEU A 221 -30.66 -6.05 4.92
C LEU A 221 -31.72 -4.97 4.72
N SER A 222 -31.34 -3.71 4.97
CA SER A 222 -32.21 -2.59 4.63
C SER A 222 -32.40 -2.48 3.10
N PRO A 223 -33.45 -1.80 2.61
CA PRO A 223 -33.60 -1.54 1.18
C PRO A 223 -32.40 -0.82 0.56
N GLU A 224 -31.77 0.09 1.32
CA GLU A 224 -30.57 0.82 0.91
C GLU A 224 -29.36 -0.12 0.79
N ASP A 225 -29.15 -0.99 1.78
CA ASP A 225 -28.06 -1.99 1.75
C ASP A 225 -28.24 -2.98 0.59
N ASN A 226 -29.49 -3.39 0.29
CA ASN A 226 -29.77 -4.26 -0.84
C ASN A 226 -29.41 -3.58 -2.18
N GLN A 227 -29.71 -2.28 -2.31
CA GLN A 227 -29.34 -1.51 -3.50
C GLN A 227 -27.83 -1.37 -3.65
N ASP A 228 -27.11 -1.18 -2.54
CA ASP A 228 -25.65 -1.12 -2.53
C ASP A 228 -25.01 -2.47 -2.88
N VAL A 229 -25.57 -3.58 -2.39
CA VAL A 229 -25.14 -4.94 -2.76
C VAL A 229 -25.35 -5.18 -4.25
N GLU A 230 -26.52 -4.84 -4.79
CA GLU A 230 -26.82 -4.95 -6.21
C GLU A 230 -25.85 -4.10 -7.05
N LEU A 231 -25.57 -2.87 -6.62
CA LEU A 231 -24.63 -1.98 -7.30
C LEU A 231 -23.22 -2.59 -7.41
N VAL A 232 -22.72 -3.20 -6.33
CA VAL A 232 -21.42 -3.90 -6.33
C VAL A 232 -21.46 -5.15 -7.21
N GLN A 233 -22.55 -5.91 -7.20
CA GLN A 233 -22.71 -7.08 -8.06
C GLN A 233 -22.67 -6.71 -9.55
N ILE A 234 -23.35 -5.63 -9.94
CA ILE A 234 -23.32 -5.10 -11.32
C ILE A 234 -21.89 -4.72 -11.71
N LEU A 235 -21.16 -4.04 -10.82
CA LEU A 235 -19.77 -3.65 -11.08
C LEU A 235 -18.86 -4.87 -11.25
N LEU A 236 -18.99 -5.90 -10.40
CA LEU A 236 -18.24 -7.15 -10.50
C LEU A 236 -18.55 -7.90 -11.80
N ALA A 237 -19.83 -7.95 -12.20
CA ALA A 237 -20.24 -8.52 -13.48
C ALA A 237 -19.61 -7.76 -14.67
N ALA A 238 -19.55 -6.42 -14.60
CA ALA A 238 -18.88 -5.62 -15.61
C ALA A 238 -17.39 -5.97 -15.72
N ALA A 239 -16.69 -6.07 -14.59
CA ALA A 239 -15.27 -6.44 -14.54
C ALA A 239 -15.00 -7.85 -15.10
N GLU A 240 -15.87 -8.82 -14.78
CA GLU A 240 -15.81 -10.16 -15.37
C GLU A 240 -15.94 -10.09 -16.91
N LYS A 241 -16.92 -9.33 -17.42
CA LYS A 241 -17.09 -9.18 -18.89
C LYS A 241 -15.91 -8.47 -19.54
N VAL A 242 -15.25 -7.54 -18.86
CA VAL A 242 -14.00 -6.95 -19.33
C VAL A 242 -12.88 -7.99 -19.37
N SER A 243 -12.77 -8.85 -18.35
CA SER A 243 -11.80 -9.95 -18.31
C SER A 243 -12.00 -10.94 -19.47
N ASP A 244 -13.27 -11.20 -19.82
CA ASP A 244 -13.66 -12.06 -20.94
C ASP A 244 -13.61 -11.36 -22.32
N GLN A 245 -13.12 -10.11 -22.39
CA GLN A 245 -13.11 -9.28 -23.60
C GLN A 245 -14.51 -9.03 -24.21
N GLN A 246 -15.57 -9.19 -23.44
CA GLN A 246 -16.96 -8.94 -23.83
C GLN A 246 -17.33 -7.47 -23.56
N TYR A 247 -16.64 -6.54 -24.21
CA TYR A 247 -16.70 -5.10 -23.91
C TYR A 247 -18.10 -4.47 -24.08
N ASP A 248 -18.88 -4.89 -25.06
CA ASP A 248 -20.25 -4.40 -25.25
C ASP A 248 -21.17 -4.81 -24.09
N ARG A 249 -20.97 -6.01 -23.53
CA ARG A 249 -21.73 -6.47 -22.35
C ARG A 249 -21.25 -5.74 -21.10
N ALA A 250 -19.94 -5.55 -20.94
CA ALA A 250 -19.39 -4.76 -19.85
C ALA A 250 -19.97 -3.33 -19.85
N ARG A 251 -20.02 -2.66 -21.01
CA ARG A 251 -20.63 -1.32 -21.17
C ARG A 251 -22.09 -1.27 -20.71
N LYS A 252 -22.87 -2.31 -20.99
CA LYS A 252 -24.27 -2.40 -20.51
C LYS A 252 -24.34 -2.46 -18.99
N PHE A 253 -23.52 -3.28 -18.33
CA PHE A 253 -23.45 -3.29 -16.87
C PHE A 253 -22.98 -1.95 -16.31
N LEU A 254 -21.96 -1.31 -16.90
CA LEU A 254 -21.51 0.02 -16.47
C LEU A 254 -22.61 1.08 -16.62
N SER A 255 -23.46 1.00 -17.65
CA SER A 255 -24.60 1.91 -17.80
C SER A 255 -25.67 1.71 -16.72
N GLN A 256 -25.77 0.51 -16.13
CA GLN A 256 -26.65 0.23 -15.00
C GLN A 256 -26.07 0.75 -13.68
N CYS A 257 -24.74 0.81 -13.53
CA CYS A 257 -24.11 1.45 -12.36
C CYS A 257 -24.36 2.97 -12.33
N GLN A 258 -24.44 3.63 -13.49
CA GLN A 258 -24.49 5.09 -13.58
C GLN A 258 -25.61 5.78 -12.76
N PRO A 259 -26.88 5.33 -12.77
CA PRO A 259 -27.93 5.94 -11.94
C PRO A 259 -27.79 5.63 -10.45
N LEU A 260 -27.01 4.62 -10.08
CA LEU A 260 -26.87 4.12 -8.70
C LEU A 260 -25.59 4.64 -8.02
N ALA A 261 -24.52 4.87 -8.79
CA ALA A 261 -23.24 5.34 -8.29
C ALA A 261 -23.21 6.87 -8.21
N SER A 262 -22.60 7.39 -7.16
CA SER A 262 -22.46 8.83 -6.91
C SER A 262 -21.14 9.12 -6.20
N ASN A 263 -20.41 10.13 -6.64
CA ASN A 263 -19.16 10.56 -5.99
C ASN A 263 -19.38 11.38 -4.70
N THR A 264 -20.62 11.69 -4.35
CA THR A 264 -21.00 12.36 -3.08
C THR A 264 -21.92 11.50 -2.21
N GLY A 265 -22.31 10.33 -2.71
CA GLY A 265 -23.20 9.38 -2.06
C GLY A 265 -22.58 8.64 -0.88
N ASN A 266 -23.16 7.51 -0.50
CA ASN A 266 -22.59 6.63 0.53
C ASN A 266 -21.23 6.03 0.08
N PRO A 267 -20.45 5.40 0.98
CA PRO A 267 -19.13 4.86 0.64
C PRO A 267 -19.13 3.89 -0.56
N VAL A 268 -20.14 3.03 -0.66
CA VAL A 268 -20.29 2.04 -1.75
C VAL A 268 -20.51 2.76 -3.08
N GLN A 269 -21.41 3.73 -3.12
CA GLN A 269 -21.69 4.53 -4.31
C GLN A 269 -20.46 5.30 -4.79
N ARG A 270 -19.66 5.86 -3.85
CA ARG A 270 -18.45 6.61 -4.18
C ARG A 270 -17.36 5.70 -4.75
N VAL A 271 -17.06 4.58 -4.09
CA VAL A 271 -16.06 3.62 -4.60
C VAL A 271 -16.47 3.07 -5.96
N VAL A 272 -17.73 2.66 -6.13
CA VAL A 272 -18.24 2.14 -7.41
C VAL A 272 -18.14 3.19 -8.51
N SER A 273 -18.39 4.47 -8.21
CA SER A 273 -18.23 5.56 -9.19
C SER A 273 -16.81 5.62 -9.77
N TYR A 274 -15.77 5.57 -8.92
CA TYR A 274 -14.39 5.59 -9.39
C TYR A 274 -13.99 4.32 -10.17
N PHE A 275 -14.44 3.15 -9.71
CA PHE A 275 -14.16 1.89 -10.40
C PHE A 275 -14.88 1.79 -11.76
N ALA A 276 -16.12 2.25 -11.85
CA ALA A 276 -16.88 2.27 -13.10
C ALA A 276 -16.22 3.19 -14.14
N GLN A 277 -15.72 4.36 -13.71
CA GLN A 277 -14.95 5.26 -14.56
C GLN A 277 -13.65 4.60 -15.05
N ALA A 278 -12.89 3.96 -14.16
CA ALA A 278 -11.64 3.29 -14.51
C ALA A 278 -11.86 2.08 -15.45
N LEU A 279 -12.91 1.28 -15.22
CA LEU A 279 -13.31 0.21 -16.15
C LEU A 279 -13.70 0.76 -17.51
N GLY A 280 -14.44 1.88 -17.52
CA GLY A 280 -14.81 2.57 -18.75
C GLY A 280 -13.58 2.99 -19.55
N GLU A 281 -12.58 3.59 -18.90
CA GLU A 281 -11.32 3.95 -19.56
C GLU A 281 -10.58 2.72 -20.08
N ARG A 282 -10.55 1.62 -19.32
CA ARG A 282 -9.95 0.36 -19.78
C ARG A 282 -10.60 -0.13 -21.07
N ILE A 283 -11.93 -0.14 -21.12
CA ILE A 283 -12.68 -0.55 -22.32
C ILE A 283 -12.33 0.36 -23.51
N ASP A 284 -12.21 1.67 -23.30
CA ASP A 284 -11.85 2.60 -24.38
C ASP A 284 -10.41 2.39 -24.87
N ARG A 285 -9.48 2.06 -23.98
CA ARG A 285 -8.10 1.67 -24.34
C ARG A 285 -8.09 0.40 -25.21
N GLU A 286 -8.75 -0.66 -24.76
CA GLU A 286 -8.76 -1.96 -25.44
C GLU A 286 -9.53 -1.93 -26.77
N THR A 287 -10.55 -1.06 -26.90
CA THR A 287 -11.33 -0.90 -28.13
C THR A 287 -10.77 0.17 -29.08
N GLY A 288 -9.65 0.81 -28.73
CA GLY A 288 -9.03 1.87 -29.54
C GLY A 288 -9.85 3.16 -29.61
N LYS A 289 -10.78 3.37 -28.67
CA LYS A 289 -11.65 4.57 -28.58
C LYS A 289 -11.06 5.66 -27.69
N LEU A 290 -9.94 5.40 -27.02
CA LEU A 290 -9.27 6.39 -26.19
C LEU A 290 -8.76 7.54 -27.08
N MET A 291 -9.31 8.74 -26.89
CA MET A 291 -8.76 9.96 -27.49
C MET A 291 -7.34 10.21 -26.92
N PRO A 292 -6.34 10.54 -27.75
CA PRO A 292 -5.07 11.05 -27.25
C PRO A 292 -5.33 12.28 -26.37
N ARG A 293 -4.72 12.35 -25.18
CA ARG A 293 -4.84 13.54 -24.32
C ARG A 293 -4.36 14.77 -25.10
N ILE A 294 -5.27 15.67 -25.42
CA ILE A 294 -4.95 16.97 -26.02
C ILE A 294 -4.46 17.90 -24.90
N SER A 295 -3.28 18.48 -25.15
CA SER A 295 -2.62 19.65 -24.52
C SER A 295 -1.95 19.50 -23.14
N ALA A 296 -0.62 19.47 -23.17
CA ALA A 296 0.30 19.64 -22.04
C ALA A 296 0.46 21.10 -21.52
N GLN A 297 -0.30 22.06 -22.03
CA GLN A 297 -0.15 23.50 -21.68
C GLN A 297 -1.22 24.03 -20.71
N THR A 298 -2.37 23.37 -20.60
CA THR A 298 -3.40 23.67 -19.59
C THR A 298 -3.14 23.01 -18.23
N ASP A 299 -2.16 22.10 -18.18
CA ASP A 299 -1.82 21.32 -16.99
C ASP A 299 -0.94 22.09 -16.00
N GLU A 300 -0.06 23.02 -16.40
CA GLU A 300 0.91 23.63 -15.45
C GLU A 300 0.26 24.54 -14.38
N LEU A 301 -0.67 25.42 -14.75
CA LEU A 301 -1.36 26.30 -13.79
C LEU A 301 -2.34 25.51 -12.91
N ASN A 302 -3.01 24.51 -13.49
CA ASN A 302 -3.86 23.58 -12.75
C ASN A 302 -3.01 22.76 -11.77
N ASN A 303 -1.85 22.25 -12.20
CA ASN A 303 -0.94 21.42 -11.40
C ASN A 303 -0.39 22.16 -10.18
N ILE A 304 -0.09 23.46 -10.26
CA ILE A 304 0.39 24.24 -9.10
C ILE A 304 -0.73 24.44 -8.06
N CYS A 305 -1.94 24.78 -8.50
CA CYS A 305 -3.12 24.90 -7.61
C CYS A 305 -3.53 23.54 -7.00
N ILE A 306 -3.42 22.48 -7.80
CA ILE A 306 -3.59 21.08 -7.42
C ILE A 306 -2.56 20.73 -6.34
N GLU A 307 -1.26 20.96 -6.58
CA GLU A 307 -0.15 20.61 -5.69
C GLU A 307 -0.24 21.28 -4.31
N SER A 308 -0.62 22.56 -4.25
CA SER A 308 -0.89 23.26 -2.98
C SER A 308 -2.09 22.67 -2.22
N ARG A 309 -3.19 22.34 -2.93
CA ARG A 309 -4.35 21.65 -2.34
C ARG A 309 -4.01 20.23 -1.89
N PHE A 310 -3.09 19.52 -2.54
CA PHE A 310 -2.63 18.20 -2.08
C PHE A 310 -1.98 18.29 -0.73
N HIS A 311 -1.11 19.28 -0.50
CA HIS A 311 -0.43 19.39 0.78
C HIS A 311 -1.43 19.49 1.94
N VAL A 312 -2.40 20.42 1.85
CA VAL A 312 -3.45 20.59 2.88
C VAL A 312 -4.29 19.32 3.03
N SER A 313 -4.67 18.70 1.92
CA SER A 313 -5.50 17.49 1.95
C SER A 313 -4.76 16.29 2.55
N PHE A 314 -3.45 16.15 2.33
CA PHE A 314 -2.62 15.12 2.95
C PHE A 314 -2.40 15.37 4.43
N VAL A 315 -2.29 16.63 4.86
CA VAL A 315 -2.23 16.98 6.28
C VAL A 315 -3.54 16.61 6.96
N ALA A 316 -4.69 16.95 6.37
CA ALA A 316 -6.01 16.55 6.87
C ALA A 316 -6.15 15.03 6.95
N LEU A 317 -5.81 14.30 5.88
CA LEU A 317 -5.76 12.84 5.87
C LEU A 317 -4.89 12.30 7.02
N HIS A 318 -3.71 12.90 7.22
CA HIS A 318 -2.82 12.50 8.30
C HIS A 318 -3.43 12.73 9.69
N GLN A 319 -4.10 13.86 9.90
CA GLN A 319 -4.68 14.23 11.20
C GLN A 319 -5.96 13.46 11.53
N GLU A 320 -6.77 13.14 10.52
CA GLU A 320 -8.10 12.56 10.70
C GLU A 320 -8.08 11.02 10.61
N VAL A 321 -7.15 10.42 9.87
CA VAL A 321 -7.14 8.97 9.62
C VAL A 321 -6.07 8.25 10.47
N PRO A 322 -6.46 7.34 11.39
CA PRO A 322 -5.54 6.82 12.42
C PRO A 322 -4.34 6.04 11.91
N PHE A 323 -4.52 5.18 10.90
CA PHE A 323 -3.45 4.32 10.43
C PHE A 323 -2.29 5.09 9.78
N THR A 324 -2.56 6.30 9.28
CA THR A 324 -1.51 7.16 8.73
C THR A 324 -0.60 7.72 9.84
N GLN A 325 -1.14 8.01 11.02
CA GLN A 325 -0.38 8.49 12.17
C GLN A 325 0.43 7.38 12.79
N VAL A 326 -0.18 6.20 12.94
CA VAL A 326 0.53 5.04 13.50
C VAL A 326 1.78 4.74 12.70
N VAL A 327 1.69 4.53 11.38
CA VAL A 327 2.86 4.25 10.53
C VAL A 327 3.90 5.38 10.60
N HIS A 328 3.44 6.63 10.63
CA HIS A 328 4.33 7.79 10.71
C HIS A 328 5.16 7.80 12.00
N PHE A 329 4.50 7.75 13.15
CA PHE A 329 5.18 7.91 14.45
C PHE A 329 5.95 6.66 14.87
N THR A 330 5.46 5.46 14.53
CA THR A 330 6.23 4.21 14.71
C THR A 330 7.52 4.22 13.90
N GLY A 331 7.46 4.73 12.66
CA GLY A 331 8.64 4.86 11.82
C GLY A 331 9.64 5.88 12.37
N ILE A 332 9.16 7.01 12.88
CA ILE A 332 10.01 8.01 13.56
C ILE A 332 10.67 7.41 14.80
N GLN A 333 9.90 6.73 15.65
CA GLN A 333 10.40 6.07 16.85
C GLN A 333 11.52 5.07 16.52
N ALA A 334 11.29 4.23 15.51
CA ALA A 334 12.29 3.27 15.02
C ALA A 334 13.58 3.95 14.54
N ILE A 335 13.48 5.07 13.82
CA ILE A 335 14.64 5.84 13.38
C ILE A 335 15.39 6.42 14.58
N LEU A 336 14.68 7.11 15.49
CA LEU A 336 15.27 7.78 16.65
C LEU A 336 16.08 6.83 17.52
N GLU A 337 15.56 5.64 17.77
CA GLU A 337 16.27 4.59 18.52
C GLU A 337 17.51 4.11 17.79
N CYS A 338 17.42 3.87 16.48
CA CYS A 338 18.56 3.43 15.69
C CYS A 338 19.69 4.47 15.65
N VAL A 339 19.37 5.76 15.80
CA VAL A 339 20.34 6.85 15.78
C VAL A 339 20.60 7.46 17.16
N ALA A 340 20.11 6.86 18.25
CA ALA A 340 20.03 7.50 19.58
C ALA A 340 21.33 8.15 20.08
N THR A 341 22.49 7.56 19.76
CA THR A 341 23.81 8.06 20.18
C THR A 341 24.61 8.75 19.07
N LYS A 342 24.03 8.95 17.89
CA LYS A 342 24.72 9.50 16.72
C LYS A 342 24.56 11.03 16.67
N PRO A 343 25.64 11.82 16.74
CA PRO A 343 25.56 13.29 16.68
C PRO A 343 25.32 13.81 15.25
N LYS A 344 25.61 12.98 14.23
CA LYS A 344 25.39 13.31 12.82
C LYS A 344 24.44 12.29 12.21
N VAL A 345 23.35 12.77 11.64
CA VAL A 345 22.30 11.94 11.03
C VAL A 345 22.04 12.42 9.60
N HIS A 346 22.08 11.49 8.64
CA HIS A 346 21.66 11.76 7.26
C HIS A 346 20.42 10.91 6.96
N LEU A 347 19.28 11.56 6.79
CA LEU A 347 18.03 10.95 6.37
C LEU A 347 17.93 10.97 4.84
N ILE A 348 17.64 9.82 4.25
CA ILE A 348 17.44 9.68 2.82
C ILE A 348 16.02 9.17 2.59
N ASP A 349 15.19 10.00 1.96
CA ASP A 349 13.79 9.74 1.71
C ASP A 349 13.56 9.52 0.21
N PHE A 350 13.09 8.33 -0.16
CA PHE A 350 12.81 7.98 -1.56
C PHE A 350 11.39 8.31 -2.01
N LEU A 351 10.52 8.74 -1.10
CA LEU A 351 9.10 9.00 -1.35
C LEU A 351 8.65 10.25 -0.59
N ILE A 352 9.41 11.35 -0.72
CA ILE A 352 9.05 12.59 -0.02
C ILE A 352 7.67 13.06 -0.49
N ARG A 353 6.71 13.01 0.43
CA ARG A 353 5.35 13.52 0.23
C ARG A 353 5.33 15.01 0.59
N THR A 354 4.72 15.35 1.73
CA THR A 354 4.66 16.73 2.24
C THR A 354 5.88 17.12 3.09
N GLY A 355 6.73 16.15 3.46
CA GLY A 355 7.87 16.38 4.36
C GLY A 355 7.51 16.51 5.84
N VAL A 356 6.22 16.46 6.20
CA VAL A 356 5.73 16.59 7.59
C VAL A 356 6.38 15.54 8.51
N GLN A 357 6.68 14.34 8.00
CA GLN A 357 7.38 13.30 8.74
C GLN A 357 8.72 13.75 9.33
N TRP A 358 9.47 14.56 8.58
CA TRP A 358 10.78 15.01 9.03
C TRP A 358 10.68 16.17 10.00
N ALA A 359 9.65 17.01 9.90
CA ALA A 359 9.35 18.01 10.93
C ALA A 359 9.03 17.33 12.28
N SER A 360 8.17 16.31 12.27
CA SER A 360 7.85 15.51 13.46
C SER A 360 9.09 14.83 14.04
N LEU A 361 9.97 14.28 13.20
CA LEU A 361 11.21 13.64 13.65
C LEU A 361 12.15 14.64 14.32
N ILE A 362 12.33 15.83 13.75
CA ILE A 362 13.17 16.88 14.34
C ILE A 362 12.63 17.30 15.70
N GLN A 363 11.31 17.48 15.82
CA GLN A 363 10.66 17.83 17.08
C GLN A 363 10.83 16.74 18.14
N ALA A 364 10.59 15.48 17.78
CA ALA A 364 10.77 14.33 18.67
C ALA A 364 12.24 14.17 19.09
N ALA A 365 13.19 14.32 18.15
CA ALA A 365 14.61 14.29 18.47
C ALA A 365 15.00 15.40 19.47
N ALA A 366 14.50 16.61 19.30
CA ALA A 366 14.76 17.72 20.22
C ALA A 366 14.17 17.47 21.62
N ALA A 367 13.03 16.78 21.71
CA ALA A 367 12.38 16.45 22.97
C ALA A 367 13.07 15.29 23.71
N GLU A 368 13.45 14.23 23.00
CA GLU A 368 13.92 12.97 23.57
C GLU A 368 15.44 12.89 23.74
N ARG A 369 16.21 13.60 22.91
CA ARG A 369 17.68 13.48 22.87
C ARG A 369 18.41 14.65 23.51
N LYS A 370 17.96 15.08 24.70
CA LYS A 370 18.56 16.21 25.43
C LYS A 370 20.02 15.96 25.83
N ASP A 371 20.34 14.73 26.23
CA ASP A 371 21.69 14.36 26.67
C ASP A 371 22.61 13.93 25.51
N THR A 372 22.03 13.62 24.34
CA THR A 372 22.74 13.16 23.14
C THR A 372 22.23 13.85 21.88
N PRO A 373 22.29 15.20 21.81
CA PRO A 373 21.65 15.96 20.75
C PRO A 373 22.20 15.61 19.36
N ILE A 374 21.34 15.75 18.34
CA ILE A 374 21.77 15.69 16.94
C ILE A 374 22.39 17.05 16.60
N GLU A 375 23.72 17.08 16.45
CA GLU A 375 24.48 18.28 16.09
C GLU A 375 24.36 18.62 14.60
N HIS A 376 24.22 17.60 13.74
CA HIS A 376 24.08 17.79 12.30
C HIS A 376 23.05 16.84 11.71
N MET A 377 21.97 17.41 11.16
CA MET A 377 20.98 16.66 10.39
C MET A 377 21.02 17.09 8.93
N LYS A 378 21.21 16.12 8.04
CA LYS A 378 21.06 16.29 6.60
C LYS A 378 19.84 15.49 6.14
N ILE A 379 19.00 16.08 5.32
CA ILE A 379 17.89 15.39 4.66
C ILE A 379 18.14 15.44 3.16
N THR A 380 18.12 14.29 2.50
CA THR A 380 18.14 14.18 1.05
C THR A 380 16.90 13.46 0.62
N SER A 381 16.11 14.10 -0.23
CA SER A 381 14.89 13.50 -0.74
C SER A 381 14.95 13.30 -2.23
N TYR A 382 14.39 12.19 -2.67
CA TYR A 382 14.13 11.90 -4.06
C TYR A 382 12.63 12.03 -4.28
N ARG A 383 12.26 12.87 -5.24
CA ARG A 383 10.92 12.92 -5.77
C ARG A 383 11.00 12.39 -7.19
N ILE A 384 10.29 11.29 -7.46
CA ILE A 384 10.14 10.81 -8.82
C ILE A 384 9.15 11.78 -9.50
N SER A 385 9.66 12.69 -10.33
CA SER A 385 8.82 13.45 -11.25
C SER A 385 8.20 12.46 -12.23
N ARG A 386 6.88 12.29 -12.15
CA ARG A 386 6.13 11.49 -13.11
C ARG A 386 5.68 12.34 -14.27
#